data_AF-A0A3C0P2G1-F1
#
_entry.id   AF-A0A3C0P2G1-F1
#
_cell.length_a   1.000
_cell.length_b   1.000
_cell.length_c   1.000
_cell.angle_alpha   90.00
_cell.angle_beta   90.00
_cell.angle_gamma   90.00
#
_symmetry.space_group_name_H-M   'P 1'
#
loop_
_entity.id
_entity.type
_entity.pdbx_description
1 polymer ?
#
loop_
_entity_poly.entity_id
_entity_poly.type
_entity_poly.pdbx_seq_one_letter_code
_entity_poly.pdbx_strand_id
1 'polypeptide(L)'
;VVPAGPARDYGLDRSMIMGYGQDDKVCAYTSFRAIMDIGTPELTSVCLLTDKEEIGSMGATGMHSRFYENTLAELLNVLGCYSELNLRRVLTSTKVLSSDVSAAFDPNYPDVMEKNNCAYLGRGPVFNKYTGSRGKSGSNDANAEYMAFLRRVMDDAGIIYQTSELGKVDEGGGGTIAYILANLGMEVIDFGVAVLNMHAPWEITSKADIYETYKAYQAFLMA
;
A
#
# COMPACT_ATOMS: atom_id res chain seq x y z
N VAL A 1 -23.38 2.05 8.14
CA VAL A 1 -23.72 3.49 8.31
C VAL A 1 -22.43 4.25 8.10
N VAL A 2 -22.45 5.37 7.37
CA VAL A 2 -21.26 6.17 7.05
C VAL A 2 -21.55 7.65 7.33
N PRO A 3 -20.55 8.49 7.64
CA PRO A 3 -20.77 9.92 7.81
C PRO A 3 -21.31 10.54 6.51
N ALA A 4 -22.28 11.45 6.66
CA ALA A 4 -22.81 12.20 5.54
C ALA A 4 -21.93 13.41 5.23
N GLY A 5 -21.81 13.73 3.95
CA GLY A 5 -21.07 14.88 3.46
C GLY A 5 -19.91 14.49 2.54
N PRO A 6 -19.68 15.24 1.46
CA PRO A 6 -18.51 15.04 0.61
C PRO A 6 -17.19 15.46 1.27
N ALA A 7 -16.07 14.93 0.78
CA ALA A 7 -14.73 15.37 1.14
C ALA A 7 -14.50 16.87 0.86
N ARG A 8 -13.54 17.47 1.58
CA ARG A 8 -13.25 18.91 1.55
C ARG A 8 -11.75 19.18 1.55
N ASP A 9 -11.37 20.34 1.03
CA ASP A 9 -10.06 20.91 1.28
C ASP A 9 -9.88 21.15 2.79
N TYR A 10 -8.71 20.81 3.30
CA TYR A 10 -8.33 20.97 4.70
C TYR A 10 -7.07 21.84 4.82
N GLY A 11 -7.02 22.66 5.87
CA GLY A 11 -5.97 23.66 6.09
C GLY A 11 -6.24 25.01 5.40
N LEU A 12 -5.68 26.10 5.96
CA LEU A 12 -5.84 27.46 5.41
C LEU A 12 -5.27 27.60 4.01
N ASP A 13 -4.21 26.85 3.72
CA ASP A 13 -3.53 26.76 2.43
C ASP A 13 -4.14 25.70 1.49
N ARG A 14 -5.15 24.95 1.96
CA ARG A 14 -5.80 23.85 1.23
C ARG A 14 -4.83 22.77 0.76
N SER A 15 -3.73 22.57 1.48
CA SER A 15 -2.70 21.57 1.15
C SER A 15 -3.17 20.13 1.38
N MET A 16 -4.23 19.93 2.17
CA MET A 16 -4.72 18.62 2.59
C MET A 16 -6.17 18.39 2.13
N ILE A 17 -6.61 17.13 2.24
CA ILE A 17 -7.99 16.71 2.01
C ILE A 17 -8.49 16.03 3.28
N MET A 18 -9.68 16.40 3.73
CA MET A 18 -10.43 15.73 4.78
C MET A 18 -11.59 14.94 4.16
N GLY A 19 -11.73 13.66 4.50
CA GLY A 19 -12.78 12.80 3.95
C GLY A 19 -12.95 11.49 4.71
N TYR A 20 -14.07 10.81 4.51
CA TYR A 20 -14.34 9.49 5.08
C TYR A 20 -13.75 8.37 4.22
N GLY A 21 -13.08 7.42 4.87
CA GLY A 21 -12.50 6.24 4.21
C GLY A 21 -11.34 6.62 3.32
N GLN A 22 -10.46 7.50 3.80
CA GLN A 22 -9.12 7.64 3.23
C GLN A 22 -8.42 6.29 3.36
N ASP A 23 -8.62 5.59 4.48
CA ASP A 23 -8.28 4.17 4.64
C ASP A 23 -9.14 3.26 3.73
N ASP A 24 -8.53 2.29 3.08
CA ASP A 24 -7.44 2.56 2.12
C ASP A 24 -7.89 3.08 0.73
N LYS A 25 -9.04 3.76 0.63
CA LYS A 25 -9.49 4.25 -0.69
C LYS A 25 -8.53 5.26 -1.32
N VAL A 26 -7.70 5.95 -0.52
CA VAL A 26 -6.72 6.88 -1.04
C VAL A 26 -5.65 6.16 -1.87
N CYS A 27 -5.10 5.04 -1.37
CA CYS A 27 -4.11 4.29 -2.13
C CYS A 27 -4.78 3.49 -3.25
N ALA A 28 -5.95 2.88 -3.01
CA ALA A 28 -6.75 2.21 -4.04
C ALA A 28 -7.09 3.13 -5.23
N TYR A 29 -7.43 4.40 -4.97
CA TYR A 29 -7.68 5.38 -6.02
C TYR A 29 -6.41 5.66 -6.82
N THR A 30 -5.29 5.93 -6.14
CA THR A 30 -4.03 6.26 -6.81
C THR A 30 -3.43 5.08 -7.59
N SER A 31 -3.56 3.85 -7.08
CA SER A 31 -3.10 2.64 -7.77
C SER A 31 -3.96 2.34 -9.00
N PHE A 32 -5.29 2.48 -8.88
CA PHE A 32 -6.21 2.38 -10.01
C PHE A 32 -5.93 3.47 -11.07
N ARG A 33 -5.73 4.71 -10.65
CA ARG A 33 -5.44 5.81 -11.59
C ARG A 33 -4.11 5.57 -12.30
N ALA A 34 -3.08 5.12 -11.58
CA ALA A 34 -1.77 4.83 -12.15
C ALA A 34 -1.84 3.76 -13.25
N ILE A 35 -2.45 2.60 -12.98
CA ILE A 35 -2.54 1.53 -13.99
C ILE A 35 -3.38 1.93 -15.21
N MET A 36 -4.35 2.84 -15.03
CA MET A 36 -5.17 3.35 -16.13
C MET A 36 -4.47 4.42 -16.97
N ASP A 37 -3.46 5.09 -16.42
CA ASP A 37 -2.74 6.20 -17.08
C ASP A 37 -1.40 5.81 -17.69
N ILE A 38 -0.84 4.66 -17.30
CA ILE A 38 0.36 4.14 -17.97
C ILE A 38 0.01 3.62 -19.37
N GLY A 39 1.03 3.59 -20.23
CA GLY A 39 0.95 2.87 -21.50
C GLY A 39 0.95 1.36 -21.30
N THR A 40 1.23 0.60 -22.36
CA THR A 40 1.42 -0.85 -22.23
C THR A 40 2.75 -1.15 -21.53
N PRO A 41 2.74 -1.73 -20.32
CA PRO A 41 3.96 -2.12 -19.63
C PRO A 41 4.63 -3.33 -20.33
N GLU A 42 5.93 -3.52 -20.08
CA GLU A 42 6.68 -4.68 -20.61
C GLU A 42 6.22 -6.00 -19.99
N LEU A 43 5.92 -5.97 -18.69
CA LEU A 43 5.41 -7.11 -17.92
C LEU A 43 3.92 -6.96 -17.66
N THR A 44 3.21 -8.08 -17.51
CA THR A 44 1.80 -8.07 -17.09
C THR A 44 1.68 -7.40 -15.73
N SER A 45 1.03 -6.24 -15.69
CA SER A 45 0.77 -5.51 -14.45
C SER A 45 -0.68 -5.67 -14.01
N VAL A 46 -0.90 -5.73 -12.70
CA VAL A 46 -2.23 -5.93 -12.10
C VAL A 46 -2.45 -4.92 -10.97
N CYS A 47 -3.60 -4.25 -10.99
CA CYS A 47 -4.14 -3.52 -9.85
C CYS A 47 -5.23 -4.39 -9.22
N LEU A 48 -4.96 -4.96 -8.05
CA LEU A 48 -5.90 -5.81 -7.32
C LEU A 48 -6.54 -5.01 -6.18
N LEU A 49 -7.87 -4.90 -6.19
CA LEU A 49 -8.64 -4.21 -5.16
C LEU A 49 -9.53 -5.23 -4.43
N THR A 50 -9.31 -5.42 -3.13
CA THR A 50 -10.03 -6.38 -2.29
C THR A 50 -10.69 -5.70 -1.10
N ASP A 51 -11.74 -6.32 -0.57
CA ASP A 51 -12.51 -5.85 0.58
C ASP A 51 -12.13 -6.63 1.85
N LYS A 52 -12.72 -6.27 3.00
CA LYS A 52 -12.65 -7.01 4.27
C LYS A 52 -11.29 -7.05 4.95
N GLU A 53 -10.34 -6.23 4.52
CA GLU A 53 -9.04 -6.07 5.18
C GLU A 53 -9.23 -5.85 6.69
N GLU A 54 -10.03 -4.84 7.01
CA GLU A 54 -10.38 -4.34 8.35
C GLU A 54 -11.05 -5.35 9.30
N ILE A 55 -11.50 -6.49 8.77
CA ILE A 55 -12.11 -7.59 9.54
C ILE A 55 -11.29 -8.89 9.44
N GLY A 56 -10.03 -8.79 9.01
CA GLY A 56 -9.07 -9.89 8.92
C GLY A 56 -8.92 -10.51 7.53
N SER A 57 -9.35 -9.82 6.47
CA SER A 57 -9.26 -10.26 5.06
C SER A 57 -10.00 -11.56 4.70
N MET A 58 -10.91 -12.02 5.57
CA MET A 58 -11.60 -13.31 5.41
C MET A 58 -12.86 -13.22 4.55
N GLY A 59 -12.99 -14.14 3.59
CA GLY A 59 -14.20 -14.35 2.78
C GLY A 59 -13.95 -14.19 1.28
N ALA A 60 -14.99 -14.42 0.49
CA ALA A 60 -14.88 -14.52 -0.98
C ALA A 60 -14.35 -13.26 -1.70
N THR A 61 -14.45 -12.09 -1.07
CA THR A 61 -14.00 -10.80 -1.62
C THR A 61 -12.77 -10.22 -0.92
N GLY A 62 -12.22 -10.93 0.07
CA GLY A 62 -11.00 -10.53 0.77
C GLY A 62 -9.75 -11.17 0.19
N MET A 63 -8.59 -10.73 0.67
CA MET A 63 -7.30 -11.19 0.15
C MET A 63 -7.02 -12.66 0.46
N HIS A 64 -7.64 -13.26 1.49
CA HIS A 64 -7.58 -14.71 1.72
C HIS A 64 -8.40 -15.54 0.71
N SER A 65 -9.18 -14.89 -0.15
CA SER A 65 -9.88 -15.59 -1.23
C SER A 65 -8.90 -16.12 -2.27
N ARG A 66 -9.35 -17.09 -3.08
CA ARG A 66 -8.58 -17.61 -4.22
C ARG A 66 -8.77 -16.78 -5.48
N PHE A 67 -9.36 -15.59 -5.41
CA PHE A 67 -9.71 -14.79 -6.58
C PHE A 67 -8.48 -14.47 -7.44
N TYR A 68 -7.39 -14.02 -6.83
CA TYR A 68 -6.18 -13.65 -7.55
C TYR A 68 -5.50 -14.85 -8.22
N GLU A 69 -5.26 -15.92 -7.46
CA GLU A 69 -4.65 -17.16 -7.98
C GLU A 69 -5.50 -17.77 -9.10
N ASN A 70 -6.82 -17.82 -8.95
CA ASN A 70 -7.73 -18.32 -9.98
C ASN A 70 -7.69 -17.44 -11.23
N THR A 71 -7.65 -16.12 -11.08
CA THR A 71 -7.59 -15.19 -12.22
C THR A 71 -6.29 -15.38 -13.01
N LEU A 72 -5.15 -15.55 -12.32
CA LEU A 72 -3.89 -15.86 -12.97
C LEU A 72 -3.90 -17.24 -13.64
N ALA A 73 -4.52 -18.25 -13.02
CA ALA A 73 -4.66 -19.57 -13.63
C ALA A 73 -5.47 -19.51 -14.93
N GLU A 74 -6.60 -18.79 -14.93
CA GLU A 74 -7.42 -18.56 -16.13
C GLU A 74 -6.64 -17.80 -17.21
N LEU A 75 -5.89 -16.76 -16.84
CA LEU A 75 -5.05 -16.02 -17.79
C LEU A 75 -3.99 -16.91 -18.44
N LEU A 76 -3.26 -17.69 -17.63
CA LEU A 76 -2.26 -18.63 -18.13
C LEU A 76 -2.90 -19.72 -19.01
N ASN A 77 -4.12 -20.14 -18.70
CA ASN A 77 -4.84 -21.15 -19.47
C ASN A 77 -5.22 -20.62 -20.85
N VAL A 78 -5.74 -19.39 -20.92
CA VAL A 78 -6.04 -18.71 -22.19
C VAL A 78 -4.78 -18.47 -23.03
N LEU A 79 -3.64 -18.19 -22.39
CA LEU A 79 -2.34 -18.06 -23.05
C LEU A 79 -1.72 -19.41 -23.48
N GLY A 80 -2.35 -20.54 -23.15
CA GLY A 80 -1.88 -21.88 -23.51
C GLY A 80 -0.63 -22.34 -22.75
N CYS A 81 -0.28 -21.67 -21.65
CA CYS A 81 0.92 -21.95 -20.86
C CYS A 81 0.61 -22.36 -19.41
N TYR A 82 -0.65 -22.65 -19.08
CA TYR A 82 -1.03 -23.09 -17.75
C TYR A 82 -0.40 -24.43 -17.37
N SER A 83 0.28 -24.41 -16.23
CA SER A 83 0.54 -25.57 -15.39
C SER A 83 0.66 -25.05 -13.96
N GLU A 84 0.38 -25.90 -12.97
CA GLU A 84 0.60 -25.52 -11.56
C GLU A 84 2.04 -25.07 -11.28
N LEU A 85 3.01 -25.66 -11.97
CA LEU A 85 4.40 -25.23 -11.88
C LEU A 85 4.62 -23.81 -12.44
N ASN A 86 3.99 -23.48 -13.57
CA ASN A 86 4.09 -22.15 -14.16
C ASN A 86 3.36 -21.11 -13.30
N LEU A 87 2.18 -21.43 -12.76
CA LEU A 87 1.47 -20.53 -11.84
C LEU A 87 2.36 -20.19 -10.63
N ARG A 88 2.94 -21.20 -9.97
CA ARG A 88 3.85 -20.99 -8.83
C ARG A 88 5.07 -20.15 -9.21
N ARG A 89 5.67 -20.37 -10.39
CA ARG A 89 6.81 -19.59 -10.87
C ARG A 89 6.46 -18.13 -11.15
N VAL A 90 5.27 -17.89 -11.71
CA VAL A 90 4.75 -16.54 -11.92
C VAL A 90 4.57 -15.84 -10.58
N LEU A 91 3.92 -16.49 -9.61
CA LEU A 91 3.74 -15.95 -8.26
C LEU A 91 5.09 -15.61 -7.61
N THR A 92 6.07 -16.53 -7.63
CA THR A 92 7.39 -16.27 -7.03
C THR A 92 8.24 -15.22 -7.75
N SER A 93 7.88 -14.87 -8.99
CA SER A 93 8.56 -13.82 -9.77
C SER A 93 7.81 -12.49 -9.73
N THR A 94 6.68 -12.43 -9.00
CA THR A 94 5.83 -11.24 -8.91
C THR A 94 6.37 -10.30 -7.83
N LYS A 95 6.45 -9.02 -8.19
CA LYS A 95 6.74 -7.91 -7.30
C LYS A 95 5.45 -7.17 -6.96
N VAL A 96 5.28 -6.80 -5.70
CA VAL A 96 4.05 -6.21 -5.18
C VAL A 96 4.36 -4.99 -4.31
N LEU A 97 3.67 -3.89 -4.57
CA LEU A 97 3.45 -2.81 -3.61
C LEU A 97 2.09 -3.07 -2.95
N SER A 98 2.11 -3.64 -1.74
CA SER A 98 0.90 -3.83 -0.94
C SER A 98 0.46 -2.46 -0.46
N SER A 99 -0.60 -1.96 -1.11
CA SER A 99 -1.04 -0.58 -0.91
C SER A 99 -1.90 -0.50 0.34
N ASP A 100 -1.46 0.34 1.29
CA ASP A 100 -2.19 0.63 2.52
C ASP A 100 -1.73 1.97 3.11
N VAL A 101 -2.60 2.64 3.86
CA VAL A 101 -2.27 3.90 4.53
C VAL A 101 -1.31 3.66 5.71
N SER A 102 -0.51 4.69 6.01
CA SER A 102 0.41 4.69 7.15
C SER A 102 0.04 5.80 8.14
N ALA A 103 0.19 5.55 9.43
CA ALA A 103 -0.11 6.58 10.44
C ALA A 103 0.90 7.75 10.33
N ALA A 104 0.38 8.96 10.09
CA ALA A 104 1.18 10.17 10.07
C ALA A 104 1.41 10.71 11.49
N PHE A 105 2.57 11.36 11.70
CA PHE A 105 2.92 12.04 12.93
C PHE A 105 1.89 13.11 13.30
N ASP A 106 1.20 12.89 14.42
CA ASP A 106 0.27 13.86 14.99
C ASP A 106 0.98 14.73 16.04
N PRO A 107 1.13 16.04 15.81
CA PRO A 107 1.78 16.94 16.77
C PRO A 107 1.02 17.07 18.09
N ASN A 108 -0.26 16.69 18.16
CA ASN A 108 -1.03 16.66 19.41
C ASN A 108 -0.69 15.44 20.27
N TYR A 109 -0.17 14.37 19.67
CA TYR A 109 0.18 13.12 20.34
C TYR A 109 1.63 12.69 20.00
N PRO A 110 2.64 13.55 20.25
CA PRO A 110 4.01 13.27 19.83
C PRO A 110 4.63 12.07 20.57
N ASP A 111 4.07 11.69 21.71
CA ASP A 111 4.63 10.68 22.60
C ASP A 111 4.37 9.24 22.12
N VAL A 112 3.44 9.01 21.20
CA VAL A 112 3.10 7.66 20.69
C VAL A 112 3.94 7.23 19.49
N MET A 113 4.75 8.14 18.93
CA MET A 113 5.55 7.89 17.73
C MET A 113 7.06 8.08 17.97
N GLU A 114 7.87 7.30 17.25
CA GLU A 114 9.32 7.53 17.18
C GLU A 114 9.61 8.57 16.09
N LYS A 115 10.12 9.74 16.48
CA LYS A 115 10.27 10.90 15.58
C LYS A 115 11.18 10.64 14.39
N ASN A 116 12.16 9.75 14.54
CA ASN A 116 13.08 9.42 13.45
C ASN A 116 12.52 8.35 12.51
N ASN A 117 11.40 7.72 12.85
CA ASN A 117 10.87 6.58 12.12
C ASN A 117 9.33 6.59 12.03
N CYS A 118 8.76 7.78 11.85
CA CYS A 118 7.33 7.97 11.61
C CYS A 118 7.13 8.72 10.29
N ALA A 119 5.97 8.49 9.68
CA ALA A 119 5.59 9.18 8.46
C ALA A 119 5.16 10.61 8.78
N TYR A 120 5.52 11.57 7.93
CA TYR A 120 5.05 12.94 8.01
C TYR A 120 4.23 13.28 6.77
N LEU A 121 3.14 14.03 6.95
CA LEU A 121 2.40 14.59 5.82
C LEU A 121 3.31 15.51 4.98
N GLY A 122 3.18 15.41 3.66
CA GLY A 122 3.91 16.22 2.68
C GLY A 122 5.35 15.76 2.42
N ARG A 123 5.71 14.53 2.81
CA ARG A 123 7.04 13.94 2.57
C ARG A 123 7.01 12.72 1.65
N GLY A 124 5.97 12.63 0.83
CA GLY A 124 5.80 11.57 -0.16
C GLY A 124 5.23 10.28 0.43
N PRO A 125 5.00 9.26 -0.41
CA PRO A 125 4.58 7.94 0.01
C PRO A 125 5.55 7.29 0.99
N VAL A 126 5.00 6.34 1.74
CA VAL A 126 5.62 5.72 2.89
C VAL A 126 5.90 4.26 2.59
N PHE A 127 7.14 3.83 2.72
CA PHE A 127 7.50 2.42 2.79
C PHE A 127 7.47 1.94 4.24
N ASN A 128 6.76 0.84 4.50
CA ASN A 128 6.87 0.11 5.76
C ASN A 128 7.56 -1.23 5.48
N LYS A 129 8.85 -1.30 5.83
CA LYS A 129 9.63 -2.53 5.63
C LYS A 129 9.04 -3.70 6.42
N TYR A 130 8.63 -3.41 7.65
CA TYR A 130 7.92 -4.33 8.52
C TYR A 130 6.88 -3.54 9.30
N THR A 131 5.82 -4.25 9.67
CA THR A 131 4.76 -3.77 10.56
C THR A 131 4.66 -4.74 11.73
N GLY A 132 3.44 -5.08 12.17
CA GLY A 132 3.19 -6.09 13.18
C GLY A 132 3.05 -5.52 14.58
N SER A 133 3.01 -6.42 15.54
CA SER A 133 2.96 -6.11 16.98
C SER A 133 4.02 -6.93 17.72
N ARG A 134 4.39 -6.49 18.94
CA ARG A 134 5.35 -7.22 19.81
C ARG A 134 6.66 -7.55 19.09
N GLY A 135 7.30 -6.54 18.55
CA GLY A 135 8.52 -6.67 17.73
C GLY A 135 8.22 -6.68 16.24
N LYS A 136 7.63 -7.76 15.70
CA LYS A 136 7.27 -7.93 14.26
C LYS A 136 6.21 -9.01 14.01
N SER A 137 5.47 -9.42 15.04
CA SER A 137 4.58 -10.59 14.94
C SER A 137 3.43 -10.31 13.97
N GLY A 138 3.18 -11.26 13.07
CA GLY A 138 2.05 -11.23 12.15
C GLY A 138 2.21 -10.28 10.95
N SER A 139 3.44 -9.84 10.65
CA SER A 139 3.72 -8.96 9.50
C SER A 139 4.53 -9.65 8.41
N ASN A 140 4.59 -8.97 7.26
CA ASN A 140 5.63 -9.19 6.27
C ASN A 140 6.91 -8.42 6.68
N ASP A 141 8.09 -8.91 6.29
CA ASP A 141 9.38 -8.20 6.38
C ASP A 141 9.98 -8.20 4.97
N ALA A 142 9.91 -7.04 4.30
CA ALA A 142 10.38 -6.91 2.93
C ALA A 142 11.89 -7.15 2.85
N ASN A 143 12.31 -7.99 1.90
CA ASN A 143 13.72 -8.32 1.70
C ASN A 143 14.52 -7.05 1.29
N ALA A 144 15.84 -7.06 1.55
CA ALA A 144 16.67 -5.86 1.38
C ALA A 144 16.89 -5.54 -0.10
N GLU A 145 16.99 -6.56 -0.95
CA GLU A 145 17.20 -6.47 -2.39
C GLU A 145 16.00 -5.82 -3.08
N TYR A 146 14.78 -6.17 -2.69
CA TYR A 146 13.55 -5.60 -3.19
C TYR A 146 13.38 -4.15 -2.73
N MET A 147 13.71 -3.85 -1.47
CA MET A 147 13.76 -2.45 -1.01
C MET A 147 14.78 -1.64 -1.83
N ALA A 148 15.96 -2.19 -2.15
CA ALA A 148 16.95 -1.53 -2.99
C ALA A 148 16.45 -1.30 -4.43
N PHE A 149 15.76 -2.28 -5.01
CA PHE A 149 15.08 -2.14 -6.30
C PHE A 149 14.07 -0.98 -6.28
N LEU A 150 13.18 -0.96 -5.28
CA LEU A 150 12.15 0.07 -5.17
C LEU A 150 12.73 1.46 -4.96
N ARG A 151 13.74 1.60 -4.10
CA ARG A 151 14.44 2.88 -3.91
C ARG A 151 15.00 3.40 -5.22
N ARG A 152 15.65 2.53 -6.00
CA ARG A 152 16.17 2.91 -7.32
C ARG A 152 15.05 3.35 -8.26
N VAL A 153 13.92 2.63 -8.30
CA VAL A 153 12.77 3.01 -9.12
C VAL A 153 12.25 4.41 -8.75
N MET A 154 12.11 4.69 -7.45
CA MET A 154 11.67 6.00 -6.98
C MET A 154 12.70 7.10 -7.27
N ASP A 155 13.99 6.84 -7.02
CA ASP A 155 15.09 7.78 -7.26
C ASP A 155 15.22 8.13 -8.75
N ASP A 156 15.17 7.12 -9.64
CA ASP A 156 15.27 7.28 -11.10
C ASP A 156 14.09 8.09 -11.66
N ALA A 157 12.91 7.98 -11.05
CA ALA A 157 11.71 8.75 -11.40
C ALA A 157 11.60 10.11 -10.68
N GLY A 158 12.55 10.44 -9.79
CA GLY A 158 12.56 11.70 -9.03
C GLY A 158 11.43 11.82 -8.00
N ILE A 159 10.94 10.68 -7.49
CA ILE A 159 9.87 10.60 -6.50
C ILE A 159 10.45 10.74 -5.10
N ILE A 160 9.83 11.60 -4.30
CA ILE A 160 10.17 11.71 -2.88
C ILE A 160 9.43 10.61 -2.12
N TYR A 161 10.11 9.87 -1.26
CA TYR A 161 9.52 8.87 -0.40
C TYR A 161 10.12 8.94 1.00
N GLN A 162 9.44 8.30 1.94
CA GLN A 162 9.89 8.16 3.32
C GLN A 162 9.69 6.71 3.80
N THR A 163 10.25 6.40 4.96
CA THR A 163 10.04 5.14 5.65
C THR A 163 9.40 5.39 7.00
N SER A 164 8.56 4.48 7.47
CA SER A 164 8.02 4.55 8.83
C SER A 164 7.84 3.19 9.49
N GLU A 165 7.62 3.26 10.79
CA GLU A 165 7.03 2.21 11.62
C GLU A 165 5.68 2.67 12.17
N LEU A 166 4.84 1.69 12.56
CA LEU A 166 3.56 1.92 13.23
C LEU A 166 3.77 2.34 14.70
N GLY A 167 4.24 3.56 14.91
CA GLY A 167 4.46 4.15 16.24
C GLY A 167 5.70 3.61 16.95
N LYS A 168 5.81 3.88 18.25
CA LYS A 168 6.88 3.30 19.08
C LYS A 168 6.68 1.79 19.22
N VAL A 169 7.80 1.07 19.31
CA VAL A 169 7.79 -0.36 19.63
C VAL A 169 6.94 -0.61 20.88
N ASP A 170 6.02 -1.57 20.78
CA ASP A 170 5.06 -1.99 21.82
C ASP A 170 3.90 -1.04 22.15
N GLU A 171 3.89 0.19 21.63
CA GLU A 171 2.73 1.10 21.73
C GLU A 171 1.73 0.86 20.59
N GLY A 172 2.24 0.55 19.40
CA GLY A 172 1.46 0.23 18.20
C GLY A 172 1.35 -1.26 17.89
N GLY A 173 0.40 -1.58 17.02
CA GLY A 173 0.25 -2.90 16.43
C GLY A 173 -0.68 -2.83 15.24
N GLY A 174 -0.20 -3.27 14.07
CA GLY A 174 -0.99 -3.29 12.84
C GLY A 174 -0.48 -4.38 11.93
N GLY A 175 -1.34 -4.91 11.08
CA GLY A 175 -0.97 -5.88 10.06
C GLY A 175 -1.78 -5.58 8.82
N THR A 176 -1.15 -5.69 7.66
CA THR A 176 -1.77 -5.45 6.37
C THR A 176 -2.01 -6.79 5.65
N ILE A 177 -2.54 -6.73 4.43
CA ILE A 177 -2.64 -7.92 3.57
C ILE A 177 -1.31 -8.42 3.01
N ALA A 178 -0.19 -7.72 3.20
CA ALA A 178 1.08 -8.02 2.56
C ALA A 178 1.57 -9.44 2.82
N TYR A 179 1.38 -9.96 4.03
CA TYR A 179 1.82 -11.32 4.39
C TYR A 179 1.05 -12.40 3.62
N ILE A 180 -0.19 -12.14 3.20
CA ILE A 180 -1.03 -13.09 2.46
C ILE A 180 -0.44 -13.35 1.08
N LEU A 181 0.02 -12.28 0.41
CA LEU A 181 0.71 -12.37 -0.88
C LEU A 181 2.14 -12.89 -0.72
N ALA A 182 2.84 -12.51 0.35
CA ALA A 182 4.18 -13.04 0.65
C ALA A 182 4.16 -14.56 0.89
N ASN A 183 3.09 -15.11 1.47
CA ASN A 183 2.90 -16.57 1.61
C ASN A 183 2.85 -17.32 0.27
N LEU A 184 2.55 -16.63 -0.84
CA LEU A 184 2.60 -17.17 -2.20
C LEU A 184 4.01 -17.07 -2.83
N GLY A 185 4.99 -16.53 -2.09
CA GLY A 185 6.39 -16.39 -2.51
C GLY A 185 6.70 -15.11 -3.29
N MET A 186 5.79 -14.14 -3.31
CA MET A 186 5.99 -12.85 -3.97
C MET A 186 6.96 -11.95 -3.20
N GLU A 187 7.60 -11.02 -3.90
CA GLU A 187 8.33 -9.92 -3.27
C GLU A 187 7.35 -8.80 -2.93
N VAL A 188 7.05 -8.62 -1.65
CA VAL A 188 6.00 -7.70 -1.19
C VAL A 188 6.58 -6.71 -0.18
N ILE A 189 6.16 -5.45 -0.27
CA ILE A 189 6.38 -4.43 0.76
C ILE A 189 5.08 -3.63 0.96
N ASP A 190 4.86 -3.14 2.16
CA ASP A 190 3.77 -2.20 2.45
C ASP A 190 4.15 -0.78 1.99
N PHE A 191 3.25 -0.14 1.26
CA PHE A 191 3.49 1.16 0.64
C PHE A 191 2.22 1.99 0.47
N GLY A 192 2.20 3.23 0.96
CA GLY A 192 1.05 4.10 0.69
C GLY A 192 1.13 5.49 1.30
N VAL A 193 -0.03 6.14 1.43
CA VAL A 193 -0.14 7.53 1.85
C VAL A 193 -0.14 7.63 3.37
N ALA A 194 0.55 8.64 3.91
CA ALA A 194 0.45 8.97 5.31
C ALA A 194 -0.91 9.62 5.63
N VAL A 195 -1.62 9.13 6.65
CA VAL A 195 -2.94 9.61 7.06
C VAL A 195 -2.93 10.02 8.53
N LEU A 196 -3.56 11.16 8.83
CA LEU A 196 -3.87 11.52 10.22
C LEU A 196 -5.19 10.91 10.63
N ASN A 197 -5.26 10.54 11.92
CA ASN A 197 -6.46 10.08 12.60
C ASN A 197 -7.23 8.99 11.83
N MET A 198 -6.46 8.00 11.37
CA MET A 198 -6.89 6.75 10.73
C MET A 198 -8.08 6.10 11.45
N HIS A 199 -9.01 5.51 10.69
CA HIS A 199 -10.27 4.91 11.14
C HIS A 199 -11.29 5.89 11.75
N ALA A 200 -11.03 7.20 11.72
CA ALA A 200 -12.03 8.19 12.13
C ALA A 200 -13.11 8.39 11.04
N PRO A 201 -14.28 8.96 11.39
CA PRO A 201 -15.26 9.38 10.39
C PRO A 201 -14.73 10.41 9.37
N TRP A 202 -13.67 11.15 9.72
CA TRP A 202 -13.06 12.17 8.87
C TRP A 202 -11.55 12.12 8.98
N GLU A 203 -10.89 11.48 8.03
CA GLU A 203 -9.45 11.29 7.97
C GLU A 203 -8.81 12.37 7.11
N ILE A 204 -7.52 12.66 7.35
CA ILE A 204 -6.82 13.75 6.67
C ILE A 204 -5.57 13.21 5.98
N THR A 205 -5.42 13.55 4.70
CA THR A 205 -4.27 13.19 3.86
C THR A 205 -3.71 14.43 3.14
N SER A 206 -2.43 14.41 2.81
CA SER A 206 -1.75 15.48 2.06
C SER A 206 -1.98 15.33 0.56
N LYS A 207 -2.32 16.42 -0.14
CA LYS A 207 -2.45 16.41 -1.62
C LYS A 207 -1.13 16.11 -2.31
N ALA A 208 -0.02 16.58 -1.73
CA ALA A 208 1.32 16.32 -2.27
C ALA A 208 1.64 14.82 -2.18
N ASP A 209 1.33 14.18 -1.05
CA ASP A 209 1.59 12.75 -0.87
C ASP A 209 0.70 11.93 -1.81
N ILE A 210 -0.59 12.25 -1.95
CA ILE A 210 -1.48 11.59 -2.91
C ILE A 210 -0.91 11.63 -4.33
N TYR A 211 -0.41 12.80 -4.76
CA TYR A 211 0.14 12.98 -6.09
C TYR A 211 1.47 12.22 -6.29
N GLU A 212 2.37 12.28 -5.32
CA GLU A 212 3.63 11.53 -5.34
C GLU A 212 3.37 10.01 -5.30
N THR A 213 2.40 9.53 -4.51
CA THR A 213 1.98 8.12 -4.48
C THR A 213 1.44 7.65 -5.82
N TYR A 214 0.60 8.46 -6.48
CA TYR A 214 0.13 8.17 -7.84
C TYR A 214 1.30 8.01 -8.82
N LYS A 215 2.27 8.94 -8.81
CA LYS A 215 3.47 8.84 -9.64
C LYS A 215 4.32 7.62 -9.29
N ALA A 216 4.43 7.28 -8.01
CA ALA A 216 5.16 6.13 -7.53
C ALA A 216 4.61 4.82 -8.07
N TYR A 217 3.29 4.66 -8.07
CA TYR A 217 2.67 3.51 -8.71
C TYR A 217 2.93 3.49 -10.22
N GLN A 218 2.89 4.63 -10.92
CA GLN A 218 3.25 4.67 -12.35
C GLN A 218 4.70 4.25 -12.59
N ALA A 219 5.64 4.77 -11.81
CA ALA A 219 7.06 4.43 -11.91
C ALA A 219 7.30 2.94 -11.65
N PHE A 220 6.67 2.38 -10.62
CA PHE A 220 6.75 0.96 -10.31
C PHE A 220 6.21 0.06 -11.42
N LEU A 221 5.05 0.40 -12.00
CA LEU A 221 4.43 -0.40 -13.06
C LEU A 221 5.22 -0.35 -14.38
N MET A 222 6.05 0.67 -14.59
CA MET A 222 6.86 0.88 -15.79
C MET A 222 8.33 0.44 -15.63
N ALA A 223 8.69 -0.09 -14.46
CA ALA A 223 10.06 -0.49 -14.11
C ALA A 223 10.38 -1.97 -14.37
#